data_AF-A0A4S0MMX7-F1
#
_entry.id   AF-A0A4S0MMX7-F1
#
_cell.length_a   1.000
_cell.length_b   1.000
_cell.length_c   1.000
_cell.angle_alpha   90.00
_cell.angle_beta   90.00
_cell.angle_gamma   90.00
#
_symmetry.space_group_name_H-M   'P 1'
#
loop_
_entity.id
_entity.type
_entity.pdbx_description
1 polymer ?
#
loop_
_entity_poly.entity_id
_entity_poly.type
_entity_poly.pdbx_seq_one_letter_code
_entity_poly.pdbx_strand_id
1 'polypeptide(L)'
;GIFNDPALAREAMELGEGARFRAVFNRVEPDRFSRRFEANATVLRIRDGDCVGRRGFYANRRLDLGTTVLLDVEGIKVVIISIRTQCADPVFFE
;
A
#
# COMPACT_ATOMS: atom_id res chain seq x y z
N GLY A 1 -5.34 -4.19 5.50
CA GLY A 1 -5.54 -4.75 4.14
C GLY A 1 -4.57 -4.09 3.17
N ILE A 2 -4.37 -4.68 1.99
CA ILE A 2 -3.45 -4.15 0.97
C ILE A 2 -4.25 -3.55 -0.19
N PHE A 3 -3.86 -2.35 -0.62
CA PHE A 3 -4.47 -1.61 -1.71
C PHE A 3 -3.42 -1.28 -2.76
N ASN A 4 -3.75 -1.50 -4.03
CA ASN A 4 -2.86 -1.13 -5.12
C ASN A 4 -3.23 0.27 -5.62
N ASP A 5 -2.40 1.26 -5.27
CA ASP A 5 -2.50 2.63 -5.76
C ASP A 5 -1.07 3.19 -5.92
N PRO A 6 -0.46 3.06 -7.13
CA PRO A 6 0.91 3.49 -7.36
C PRO A 6 1.14 4.99 -7.16
N ALA A 7 0.12 5.81 -7.45
CA ALA A 7 0.23 7.26 -7.32
C ALA A 7 0.26 7.66 -5.84
N LEU A 8 -0.60 7.04 -5.02
CA LEU A 8 -0.62 7.26 -3.58
C LEU A 8 0.64 6.70 -2.90
N ALA A 9 1.12 5.52 -3.30
CA ALA A 9 2.36 4.95 -2.78
C ALA A 9 3.56 5.88 -3.02
N ARG A 10 3.68 6.43 -4.24
CA ARG A 10 4.76 7.34 -4.61
C ARG A 10 4.70 8.65 -3.83
N GLU A 11 3.53 9.26 -3.71
CA GLU A 11 3.35 10.49 -2.93
C GLU A 11 3.74 10.28 -1.46
N ALA A 12 3.27 9.20 -0.84
CA ALA A 12 3.60 8.91 0.55
C ALA A 12 5.11 8.65 0.74
N MET A 13 5.76 8.01 -0.23
CA MET A 13 7.21 7.85 -0.24
C MET A 13 7.95 9.18 -0.37
N GLU A 14 7.49 10.10 -1.24
CA GLU A 14 8.05 11.45 -1.41
C GLU A 14 7.91 12.31 -0.15
N LEU A 15 6.80 12.14 0.59
CA LEU A 15 6.54 12.85 1.85
C LEU A 15 7.38 12.32 3.03
N GLY A 16 7.71 11.02 3.02
CA GLY A 16 8.52 10.37 4.04
C GLY A 16 7.75 9.86 5.27
N GLU A 17 8.43 9.06 6.10
CA GLU A 17 7.85 8.51 7.34
C GLU A 17 7.52 9.63 8.35
N GLY A 18 6.37 9.54 9.02
CA GLY A 18 5.85 10.52 9.97
C GLY A 18 5.04 11.66 9.35
N ALA A 19 5.05 11.81 8.02
CA ALA A 19 4.29 12.85 7.33
C ALA A 19 2.78 12.65 7.46
N ARG A 20 2.04 13.75 7.63
CA ARG A 20 0.58 13.79 7.61
C ARG A 20 0.10 14.49 6.35
N PHE A 21 -0.84 13.88 5.64
CA PHE A 21 -1.33 14.41 4.37
C PHE A 21 -2.77 13.97 4.09
N ARG A 22 -3.38 14.59 3.08
CA ARG A 22 -4.67 14.17 2.55
C ARG A 22 -4.43 13.05 1.54
N ALA A 23 -4.62 11.80 1.97
CA ALA A 23 -4.52 10.66 1.07
C ALA A 23 -5.72 10.65 0.14
N VAL A 24 -5.45 10.61 -1.17
CA VAL A 24 -6.47 10.48 -2.22
C VAL A 24 -6.25 9.13 -2.89
N PHE A 25 -7.19 8.22 -2.67
CA PHE A 25 -7.27 6.90 -3.30
C PHE A 25 -8.04 7.00 -4.62
N ASN A 26 -7.66 6.18 -5.60
CA ASN A 26 -8.28 6.14 -6.92
C ASN A 26 -8.28 7.55 -7.58
N ARG A 27 -7.14 8.27 -7.51
CA ARG A 27 -6.99 9.63 -8.08
C ARG A 27 -7.42 9.70 -9.54
N VAL A 28 -7.01 8.69 -10.29
CA VAL A 28 -7.48 8.41 -11.63
C VAL A 28 -8.45 7.26 -11.46
N GLU A 29 -9.74 7.50 -11.66
CA GLU A 29 -10.77 6.46 -11.55
C GLU A 29 -10.59 5.48 -12.74
N PRO A 30 -10.08 4.24 -12.51
CA PRO A 30 -9.87 3.29 -13.60
C PRO A 30 -11.20 2.80 -14.20
N ASP A 31 -12.26 2.75 -13.38
CA ASP A 31 -13.60 2.34 -13.78
C ASP A 31 -14.67 2.88 -12.81
N ARG A 32 -15.94 2.64 -13.16
CA ARG A 32 -17.13 3.12 -12.43
C ARG A 32 -17.27 2.64 -10.98
N PHE A 33 -16.54 1.60 -10.59
CA PHE A 33 -16.54 1.04 -9.24
C PHE A 33 -15.40 1.58 -8.37
N SER A 34 -14.37 2.15 -8.99
CA SER A 34 -13.22 2.75 -8.31
C SER A 34 -13.42 4.23 -8.02
N ARG A 35 -14.44 4.52 -7.22
CA ARG A 35 -14.75 5.88 -6.79
C ARG A 35 -13.56 6.47 -6.04
N ARG A 36 -13.29 7.75 -6.29
CA ARG A 36 -12.34 8.53 -5.50
C ARG A 36 -12.70 8.51 -4.01
N PHE A 37 -11.73 8.23 -3.17
CA PHE A 37 -11.87 8.26 -1.72
C PHE A 37 -10.76 9.11 -1.10
N GLU A 38 -11.10 9.96 -0.14
CA GLU A 38 -10.16 10.88 0.49
C GLU A 38 -10.27 10.85 2.00
N ALA A 39 -9.12 10.78 2.67
CA ALA A 39 -9.05 10.78 4.13
C ALA A 39 -7.72 11.35 4.60
N ASN A 40 -7.67 11.78 5.86
CA ASN A 40 -6.41 12.19 6.46
C ASN A 40 -5.59 10.94 6.80
N ALA A 41 -4.33 10.93 6.37
CA ALA A 41 -3.43 9.81 6.58
C ALA A 41 -2.09 10.24 7.17
N THR A 42 -1.49 9.34 7.95
CA THR A 42 -0.09 9.46 8.40
C THR A 42 0.74 8.34 7.79
N VAL A 43 1.90 8.67 7.25
CA VAL A 43 2.87 7.68 6.79
C VAL A 43 3.54 7.03 8.00
N LEU A 44 3.22 5.78 8.27
CA LEU A 44 3.81 5.06 9.40
C LEU A 44 5.16 4.46 9.05
N ARG A 45 5.28 3.80 7.88
CA ARG A 45 6.50 3.12 7.42
C ARG A 45 6.57 3.06 5.90
N ILE A 46 7.78 3.10 5.35
CA ILE A 46 8.06 2.93 3.91
C ILE A 46 9.01 1.73 3.72
N ARG A 47 8.73 0.93 2.70
CA ARG A 47 9.51 -0.25 2.30
C ARG A 47 9.62 -0.33 0.77
N ASP A 48 10.62 -1.08 0.33
CA ASP A 48 10.95 -1.37 -1.06
C ASP A 48 10.18 -2.54 -1.67
N GLY A 49 9.27 -3.17 -0.90
CA GLY A 49 8.33 -4.18 -1.38
C GLY A 49 8.92 -5.57 -1.66
N ASP A 50 10.23 -5.75 -1.48
CA ASP A 50 10.88 -7.05 -1.58
C ASP A 50 10.58 -7.92 -0.37
N CYS A 51 9.97 -9.08 -0.59
CA CYS A 51 9.74 -10.05 0.47
C CYS A 51 9.75 -11.49 -0.05
N VAL A 52 9.84 -12.46 0.87
CA VAL A 52 9.74 -13.89 0.55
C VAL A 52 8.46 -14.41 1.18
N GLY A 53 7.55 -14.93 0.36
CA GLY A 53 6.30 -15.49 0.83
C GLY A 53 6.53 -16.69 1.75
N ARG A 54 5.71 -16.80 2.79
CA ARG A 54 5.86 -17.78 3.88
C ARG A 54 4.90 -18.95 3.74
N ARG A 55 3.72 -18.74 3.15
CA ARG A 55 2.63 -19.72 3.20
C ARG A 55 1.85 -19.78 1.89
N GLY A 56 1.11 -20.87 1.73
CA GLY A 56 0.14 -21.04 0.64
C GLY A 56 0.75 -20.84 -0.74
N PHE A 57 0.05 -20.08 -1.58
CA PHE A 57 0.42 -19.83 -2.98
C PHE A 57 1.80 -19.17 -3.15
N TYR A 58 2.26 -18.41 -2.16
CA TYR A 58 3.51 -17.65 -2.22
C TYR A 58 4.67 -18.27 -1.45
N ALA A 59 4.48 -19.45 -0.83
CA ALA A 59 5.51 -20.10 -0.03
C ALA A 59 6.85 -20.24 -0.78
N ASN A 60 7.92 -19.73 -0.18
CA ASN A 60 9.29 -19.73 -0.69
C ASN A 60 9.48 -19.01 -2.03
N ARG A 61 8.57 -18.10 -2.40
CA ARG A 61 8.68 -17.28 -3.60
C ARG A 61 9.09 -15.87 -3.23
N ARG A 62 10.05 -15.33 -3.97
CA ARG A 62 10.39 -13.90 -3.91
C ARG A 62 9.25 -13.11 -4.56
N LEU A 63 8.82 -12.07 -3.89
CA LEU A 63 7.77 -11.16 -4.32
C LEU A 63 8.30 -9.75 -4.33
N ASP A 64 7.82 -8.99 -5.30
CA ASP A 64 8.08 -7.57 -5.43
C ASP A 64 6.74 -6.83 -5.44
N LEU A 65 6.48 -6.07 -4.39
CA LEU A 65 5.31 -5.19 -4.25
C LEU A 65 5.61 -3.76 -4.76
N GLY A 66 6.86 -3.49 -5.14
CA GLY A 66 7.43 -2.17 -5.41
C GLY A 66 7.32 -1.26 -4.18
N THR A 67 7.21 0.06 -4.41
CA THR A 67 7.00 1.03 -3.32
C THR A 67 5.82 0.60 -2.46
N THR A 68 6.12 0.30 -1.19
CA THR A 68 5.17 -0.23 -0.22
C THR A 68 5.15 0.71 0.99
N VAL A 69 3.96 1.20 1.33
CA VAL A 69 3.80 2.20 2.39
C VAL A 69 2.70 1.76 3.35
N LEU A 70 2.99 1.76 4.64
CA LEU A 70 2.00 1.61 5.68
C LEU A 70 1.42 2.99 6.03
N LEU A 71 0.12 3.18 5.80
CA LEU A 71 -0.61 4.38 6.18
C LEU A 71 -1.52 4.10 7.37
N ASP A 72 -1.56 5.04 8.30
CA ASP A 72 -2.65 5.18 9.27
C ASP A 72 -3.67 6.16 8.70
N VAL A 73 -4.83 5.65 8.31
CA VAL A 73 -5.94 6.42 7.76
C VAL A 73 -7.01 6.49 8.83
N GLU A 74 -7.04 7.60 9.56
CA GLU A 74 -8.04 7.89 10.61
C GLU A 74 -8.20 6.76 11.65
N GLY A 75 -7.09 6.10 12.03
CA GLY A 75 -7.06 5.00 12.99
C GLY A 75 -7.07 3.61 12.35
N ILE A 76 -7.20 3.52 11.02
CA ILE A 76 -7.18 2.25 10.27
C ILE A 76 -5.85 2.11 9.53
N LYS A 77 -5.11 1.02 9.81
CA LYS A 77 -3.85 0.71 9.15
C LYS A 77 -4.07 0.00 7.82
N VAL A 78 -3.55 0.58 6.75
CA VAL A 78 -3.63 0.03 5.39
C VAL A 78 -2.26 0.05 4.73
N VAL A 79 -1.97 -0.97 3.93
CA VAL A 79 -0.73 -1.07 3.16
C VAL A 79 -1.04 -0.65 1.73
N ILE A 80 -0.31 0.33 1.20
CA ILE A 80 -0.41 0.78 -0.19
C ILE A 80 0.78 0.23 -0.96
N ILE A 81 0.52 -0.46 -2.07
CA ILE A 81 1.55 -1.07 -2.93
C ILE A 81 1.46 -0.53 -4.35
N SER A 82 2.61 -0.46 -5.03
CA SER A 82 2.70 -0.01 -6.42
C SER A 82 2.53 -1.14 -7.44
N ILE A 83 2.95 -2.37 -7.12
CA ILE A 83 2.76 -3.54 -7.99
C ILE A 83 1.53 -4.31 -7.52
N ARG A 84 0.59 -4.61 -8.43
CA ARG A 84 -0.68 -5.26 -8.07
C ARG A 84 -0.44 -6.71 -7.63
N THR A 85 -0.70 -6.97 -6.34
CA THR A 85 -0.54 -8.30 -5.73
C THR A 85 -1.75 -8.65 -4.87
N GLN A 86 -2.14 -9.94 -4.87
CA GLN A 86 -3.21 -10.42 -4.01
C GLN A 86 -2.72 -10.55 -2.56
N CYS A 87 -3.50 -10.03 -1.62
CA CYS A 87 -3.24 -10.17 -0.18
C CYS A 87 -3.51 -11.61 0.29
N ALA A 88 -2.61 -12.54 -0.06
CA ALA A 88 -2.74 -13.97 0.23
C ALA A 88 -1.63 -14.53 1.13
N ASP A 89 -0.73 -13.68 1.64
CA ASP A 89 0.33 -14.09 2.58
C ASP A 89 0.44 -13.06 3.71
N PRO A 90 0.57 -13.49 4.98
CA PRO A 90 0.75 -12.57 6.11
C PRO A 90 2.03 -11.73 6.04
N VAL A 91 3.05 -12.16 5.28
CA VAL A 91 4.33 -11.43 5.17
C VAL A 91 4.16 -9.97 4.72
N PHE A 92 3.04 -9.65 4.08
CA PHE A 92 2.75 -8.28 3.62
C PHE A 92 2.44 -7.29 4.76
N PHE A 93 2.25 -7.77 5.99
CA PHE A 93 1.97 -6.96 7.17
C PHE A 93 3.09 -7.00 8.22
N GLU A 94 4.15 -7.76 7.98
CA GLU A 94 5.31 -7.96 8.87
C GLU A 94 6.50 -7.09 8.41
#